data_AF-C6LB41-F1
#
_entry.id   AF-C6LB41-F1
#
_cell.length_a   1.000
_cell.length_b   1.000
_cell.length_c   1.000
_cell.angle_alpha   90.00
_cell.angle_beta   90.00
_cell.angle_gamma   90.00
#
_symmetry.space_group_name_H-M   'P 1'
#
loop_
_entity.id
_entity.type
_entity.pdbx_description
1 polymer ?
#
loop_
_entity_poly.entity_id
_entity_poly.type
_entity_poly.pdbx_seq_one_letter_code
_entity_poly.pdbx_strand_id
1 'polypeptide(L)'
;MELSYFHIGNAIGGSQEWMTDPWMRLGGCAALAAVDSCIYFTLFCGEKRLCPFDVHHLTKALYRRFAGIMKPYLRPRYSGVSKLSLYEDGMNAYLKDMKNERLGMKLFPAGQPLVDAQAVLTGQIDRKYIVPFLLLNPVSREWRDYQWHWFLIAGYCWKEGRLFVKTITYGNSTWLPFDGLWDTMHDDNGGMILYYFREDCKSI
;
A
#
# COMPACT_ATOMS: atom_id res chain seq x y z
N MET A 1 -11.04 -5.09 13.06
CA MET A 1 -11.10 -5.93 11.86
C MET A 1 -9.71 -6.09 11.25
N GLU A 2 -9.39 -7.28 10.76
CA GLU A 2 -8.11 -7.56 10.08
C GLU A 2 -8.40 -8.32 8.77
N LEU A 3 -7.70 -7.96 7.70
CA LEU A 3 -7.78 -8.63 6.41
C LEU A 3 -6.85 -9.84 6.38
N SER A 4 -7.31 -10.92 5.76
CA SER A 4 -6.41 -12.01 5.38
C SER A 4 -5.34 -11.47 4.44
N TYR A 5 -4.10 -11.95 4.61
CA TYR A 5 -2.97 -11.46 3.82
C TYR A 5 -2.07 -12.63 3.41
N PHE A 6 -1.23 -12.40 2.40
CA PHE A 6 -0.38 -13.45 1.85
C PHE A 6 1.00 -13.48 2.51
N HIS A 7 1.65 -14.64 2.44
CA HIS A 7 2.98 -14.87 3.00
C HIS A 7 3.94 -15.41 1.94
N ILE A 8 5.22 -15.04 2.05
CA ILE A 8 6.31 -15.58 1.24
C ILE A 8 7.34 -16.18 2.20
N GLY A 9 7.25 -17.49 2.42
CA GLY A 9 7.94 -18.14 3.52
C GLY A 9 7.42 -17.61 4.86
N ASN A 10 8.33 -17.14 5.73
CA ASN A 10 7.96 -16.60 7.05
C ASN A 10 7.59 -15.11 7.02
N ALA A 11 7.71 -14.43 5.88
CA ALA A 11 7.44 -13.01 5.76
C ALA A 11 5.97 -12.76 5.37
N ILE A 12 5.34 -11.76 6.00
CA ILE A 12 4.04 -11.25 5.57
C ILE A 12 4.25 -10.22 4.45
N GLY A 13 3.68 -10.45 3.27
CA GLY A 13 3.91 -9.59 2.11
C GLY A 13 5.35 -9.61 1.57
N GLY A 14 5.69 -8.56 0.83
CA GLY A 14 7.01 -8.33 0.28
C GLY A 14 8.02 -7.68 1.23
N SER A 15 9.32 -7.81 0.91
CA SER A 15 10.39 -7.04 1.56
C SER A 15 11.38 -6.45 0.56
N GLN A 16 11.74 -5.18 0.76
CA GLN A 16 12.74 -4.47 -0.05
C GLN A 16 14.14 -5.09 0.10
N GLU A 17 14.43 -5.76 1.22
CA GLU A 17 15.72 -6.41 1.46
C GLU A 17 16.02 -7.52 0.43
N TRP A 18 14.96 -8.11 -0.14
CA TRP A 18 15.13 -9.13 -1.17
C TRP A 18 15.58 -8.53 -2.51
N MET A 19 15.44 -7.23 -2.72
CA MET A 19 15.76 -6.58 -3.99
C MET A 19 17.28 -6.54 -4.18
N THR A 20 17.72 -6.92 -5.38
CA THR A 20 19.14 -6.84 -5.79
C THR A 20 19.48 -5.51 -6.45
N ASP A 21 18.48 -4.82 -7.01
CA ASP A 21 18.62 -3.49 -7.59
C ASP A 21 18.74 -2.43 -6.48
N PRO A 22 19.80 -1.60 -6.45
CA PRO A 22 20.00 -0.60 -5.41
C PRO A 22 18.85 0.41 -5.27
N TRP A 23 18.26 0.84 -6.39
CA TRP A 23 17.14 1.79 -6.38
C TRP A 23 15.88 1.16 -5.80
N MET A 24 15.65 -0.13 -6.06
CA MET A 24 14.53 -0.86 -5.46
C MET A 24 14.76 -1.13 -3.97
N ARG A 25 16.01 -1.39 -3.57
CA ARG A 25 16.36 -1.61 -2.16
C ARG A 25 16.21 -0.33 -1.34
N LEU A 26 16.59 0.83 -1.89
CA LEU A 26 16.53 2.13 -1.18
C LEU A 26 15.19 2.85 -1.32
N GLY A 27 14.66 2.97 -2.54
CA GLY A 27 13.47 3.78 -2.85
C GLY A 27 12.28 3.00 -3.42
N GLY A 28 12.35 1.67 -3.43
CA GLY A 28 11.34 0.80 -4.06
C GLY A 28 10.09 0.52 -3.23
N CYS A 29 9.93 1.11 -2.04
CA CYS A 29 8.80 0.86 -1.13
C CYS A 29 7.45 1.02 -1.84
N ALA A 30 7.27 2.07 -2.64
CA ALA A 30 6.06 2.29 -3.43
C ALA A 30 5.80 1.17 -4.45
N ALA A 31 6.84 0.73 -5.15
CA ALA A 31 6.74 -0.36 -6.13
C ALA A 31 6.42 -1.69 -5.45
N LEU A 32 6.91 -1.92 -4.22
CA LEU A 32 6.56 -3.11 -3.46
C LEU A 32 5.13 -3.03 -2.91
N ALA A 33 4.68 -1.88 -2.39
CA ALA A 33 3.28 -1.69 -1.99
C ALA A 33 2.32 -1.93 -3.17
N ALA A 34 2.69 -1.46 -4.37
CA ALA A 34 1.98 -1.74 -5.62
C ALA A 34 1.92 -3.25 -5.96
N VAL A 35 3.06 -3.96 -5.89
CA VAL A 35 3.12 -5.41 -6.12
C VAL A 35 2.25 -6.16 -5.11
N ASP A 36 2.37 -5.82 -3.83
CA ASP A 36 1.59 -6.40 -2.76
C ASP A 36 0.09 -6.18 -2.97
N SER A 37 -0.33 -4.97 -3.38
CA SER A 37 -1.72 -4.69 -3.77
C SER A 37 -2.18 -5.60 -4.91
N CYS A 38 -1.39 -5.74 -5.97
CA CYS A 38 -1.75 -6.61 -7.09
C CYS A 38 -1.91 -8.07 -6.66
N ILE A 39 -0.98 -8.60 -5.85
CA ILE A 39 -1.06 -9.97 -5.32
C ILE A 39 -2.30 -10.13 -4.43
N TYR A 40 -2.54 -9.18 -3.53
CA TYR A 40 -3.71 -9.17 -2.64
C TYR A 40 -5.02 -9.23 -3.43
N PHE A 41 -5.21 -8.33 -4.39
CA PHE A 41 -6.45 -8.30 -5.19
C PHE A 41 -6.60 -9.54 -6.08
N THR A 42 -5.50 -10.11 -6.57
CA THR A 42 -5.53 -11.40 -7.27
C THR A 42 -6.00 -12.54 -6.36
N LEU A 43 -5.48 -12.62 -5.14
CA LEU A 43 -5.81 -13.69 -4.19
C LEU A 43 -7.21 -13.58 -3.59
N PHE A 44 -7.58 -12.37 -3.16
CA PHE A 44 -8.72 -12.17 -2.26
C PHE A 44 -9.91 -11.45 -2.93
N CYS A 45 -9.71 -10.88 -4.12
CA CYS A 45 -10.75 -10.12 -4.82
C CYS A 45 -11.00 -10.60 -6.26
N GLY A 46 -10.41 -11.74 -6.66
CA GLY A 46 -10.65 -12.38 -7.96
C GLY A 46 -10.00 -11.68 -9.16
N GLU A 47 -9.10 -10.73 -8.94
CA GLU A 47 -8.43 -9.98 -10.01
C GLU A 47 -7.23 -10.74 -10.61
N LYS A 48 -7.54 -11.83 -11.31
CA LYS A 48 -6.56 -12.80 -11.84
C LYS A 48 -5.52 -12.22 -12.80
N ARG A 49 -5.80 -11.05 -13.40
CA ARG A 49 -4.88 -10.40 -14.36
C ARG A 49 -3.87 -9.48 -13.70
N LEU A 50 -3.96 -9.19 -12.41
CA LEU A 50 -3.06 -8.22 -11.76
C LEU A 50 -1.70 -8.80 -11.39
N CYS A 51 -1.58 -10.12 -11.23
CA CYS A 51 -0.30 -10.77 -10.99
C CYS A 51 0.03 -11.69 -12.17
N PRO A 52 1.19 -11.54 -12.83
CA PRO A 52 1.59 -12.41 -13.93
C PRO A 52 2.13 -13.78 -13.49
N PHE A 53 2.16 -14.04 -12.18
CA PHE A 53 2.69 -15.26 -11.58
C PHE A 53 1.63 -16.01 -10.78
N ASP A 54 1.88 -17.29 -10.50
CA ASP A 54 1.04 -18.07 -9.61
C ASP A 54 1.16 -17.55 -8.17
N VAL A 55 0.08 -16.90 -7.71
CA VAL A 55 -0.01 -16.32 -6.37
C VAL A 55 -0.06 -17.36 -5.24
N HIS A 56 -0.42 -18.61 -5.53
CA HIS A 56 -0.48 -19.68 -4.54
C HIS A 56 0.89 -20.34 -4.27
N HIS A 57 1.85 -20.15 -5.19
CA HIS A 57 3.21 -20.68 -5.07
C HIS A 57 4.27 -19.56 -5.17
N LEU A 58 3.98 -18.40 -4.58
CA LEU A 58 4.90 -17.25 -4.59
C LEU A 58 6.19 -17.55 -3.85
N THR A 59 7.31 -17.32 -4.54
CA THR A 59 8.65 -17.38 -3.98
C THR A 59 9.27 -15.99 -3.96
N LYS A 60 10.32 -15.78 -3.15
CA LYS A 60 11.11 -14.54 -3.19
C LYS A 60 11.66 -14.24 -4.60
N ALA A 61 11.96 -15.27 -5.39
CA ALA A 61 12.42 -15.10 -6.76
C ALA A 61 11.33 -14.56 -7.69
N LEU A 62 10.11 -15.11 -7.62
CA LEU A 62 8.96 -14.62 -8.40
C LEU A 62 8.56 -13.20 -7.96
N TYR A 63 8.55 -12.94 -6.65
CA TYR A 63 8.27 -11.62 -6.11
C TYR A 63 9.25 -10.55 -6.63
N ARG A 64 10.57 -10.85 -6.64
CA ARG A 64 11.58 -9.95 -7.23
C ARG A 64 11.35 -9.68 -8.72
N ARG A 65 10.95 -10.70 -9.47
CA ARG A 65 10.59 -10.53 -10.90
C ARG A 65 9.39 -9.61 -11.05
N PHE A 66 8.37 -9.75 -10.21
CA PHE A 66 7.20 -8.87 -10.25
C PHE A 66 7.57 -7.42 -9.88
N ALA A 67 8.37 -7.24 -8.83
CA ALA A 67 8.91 -5.92 -8.47
C ALA A 67 9.71 -5.28 -9.61
N GLY A 68 10.45 -6.08 -10.39
CA GLY A 68 11.13 -5.63 -11.60
C GLY A 68 10.18 -5.17 -12.72
N ILE A 69 9.04 -5.85 -12.91
CA ILE A 69 7.98 -5.42 -13.83
C ILE A 69 7.33 -4.12 -13.36
N MET A 70 7.08 -3.97 -12.06
CA MET A 70 6.42 -2.79 -11.48
C MET A 70 7.33 -1.54 -11.45
N LYS A 71 8.64 -1.73 -11.31
CA LYS A 71 9.65 -0.65 -11.24
C LYS A 71 9.49 0.45 -12.31
N PRO A 72 9.40 0.15 -13.63
CA PRO A 72 9.29 1.20 -14.66
C PRO A 72 7.99 2.02 -14.59
N TYR A 73 6.93 1.51 -13.96
CA TYR A 73 5.67 2.21 -13.76
C TYR A 73 5.78 3.24 -12.63
N LEU A 74 6.27 2.81 -11.47
CA LEU A 74 6.37 3.68 -10.27
C LEU A 74 7.60 4.58 -10.31
N ARG A 75 8.61 4.22 -11.10
CA ARG A 75 9.88 4.95 -11.31
C ARG A 75 10.50 5.42 -9.98
N PRO A 76 10.92 4.50 -9.09
CA PRO A 76 11.66 4.84 -7.87
C PRO A 76 12.87 5.74 -8.15
N ARG A 77 13.06 6.75 -7.30
CA ARG A 77 14.15 7.75 -7.37
C ARG A 77 14.90 7.78 -6.04
N TYR A 78 15.93 8.62 -5.95
CA TYR A 78 16.64 8.87 -4.68
C TYR A 78 15.70 9.33 -3.56
N SER A 79 14.69 10.14 -3.87
CA SER A 79 13.65 10.58 -2.93
C SER A 79 12.47 9.60 -2.80
N GLY A 80 12.58 8.39 -3.37
CA GLY A 80 11.45 7.47 -3.52
C GLY A 80 10.36 8.01 -4.44
N VAL A 81 9.14 7.49 -4.28
CA VAL A 81 7.92 8.02 -4.90
C VAL A 81 7.28 8.99 -3.91
N SER A 82 7.60 10.27 -4.00
CA SER A 82 7.32 11.22 -2.91
C SER A 82 5.93 11.84 -2.94
N LYS A 83 5.00 11.36 -3.78
CA LYS A 83 3.65 11.91 -3.92
C LYS A 83 2.63 10.80 -4.19
N LEU A 84 1.43 10.97 -3.66
CA LEU A 84 0.30 10.07 -3.96
C LEU A 84 0.00 10.00 -5.47
N SER A 85 0.05 11.13 -6.18
CA SER A 85 -0.24 11.17 -7.63
C SER A 85 0.76 10.36 -8.46
N LEU A 86 2.05 10.32 -8.08
CA LEU A 86 3.05 9.51 -8.77
C LEU A 86 2.77 8.01 -8.62
N TYR A 87 2.24 7.60 -7.46
CA TYR A 87 1.80 6.22 -7.24
C TYR A 87 0.57 5.91 -8.10
N GLU A 88 -0.44 6.78 -8.06
CA GLU A 88 -1.66 6.63 -8.84
C GLU A 88 -1.38 6.57 -10.34
N ASP A 89 -0.57 7.49 -10.88
CA ASP A 89 -0.18 7.51 -12.29
C ASP A 89 0.51 6.21 -12.71
N GLY A 90 1.48 5.76 -11.93
CA GLY A 90 2.22 4.53 -12.20
C GLY A 90 1.31 3.30 -12.13
N MET A 91 0.49 3.20 -11.09
CA MET A 91 -0.44 2.08 -10.94
C MET A 91 -1.51 2.08 -12.02
N ASN A 92 -2.07 3.23 -12.40
CA ASN A 92 -3.04 3.32 -13.49
C ASN A 92 -2.42 2.92 -14.84
N ALA A 93 -1.16 3.28 -15.11
CA ALA A 93 -0.44 2.82 -16.29
C ALA A 93 -0.27 1.29 -16.27
N TYR A 94 0.07 0.70 -15.13
CA TYR A 94 0.15 -0.76 -14.98
C TYR A 94 -1.22 -1.44 -15.21
N LEU A 95 -2.28 -0.95 -14.57
CA LEU A 95 -3.64 -1.48 -14.72
C LEU A 95 -4.11 -1.44 -16.18
N LYS A 96 -3.79 -0.35 -16.90
CA LYS A 96 -4.08 -0.22 -18.33
C LYS A 96 -3.39 -1.29 -19.16
N ASP A 97 -2.10 -1.55 -18.91
CA ASP A 97 -1.35 -2.59 -19.63
C ASP A 97 -1.87 -4.00 -19.34
N MET A 98 -2.35 -4.24 -18.11
CA MET A 98 -3.01 -5.50 -17.72
C MET A 98 -4.47 -5.60 -18.21
N LYS A 99 -4.97 -4.59 -18.96
CA LYS A 99 -6.37 -4.49 -19.41
C LYS A 99 -7.34 -4.67 -18.25
N ASN A 100 -7.02 -4.03 -17.12
CA ASN A 100 -7.86 -4.00 -15.93
C ASN A 100 -8.61 -2.67 -15.89
N GLU A 101 -9.91 -2.72 -16.16
CA GLU A 101 -10.80 -1.56 -16.06
C GLU A 101 -11.66 -1.60 -14.80
N ARG A 102 -11.53 -2.64 -13.97
CA ARG A 102 -12.38 -2.86 -12.80
C ARG A 102 -11.85 -2.14 -11.57
N LEU A 103 -10.55 -2.24 -11.32
CA LEU A 103 -9.91 -1.59 -10.19
C LEU A 103 -9.61 -0.12 -10.52
N GLY A 104 -9.99 0.79 -9.63
CA GLY A 104 -9.66 2.20 -9.68
C GLY A 104 -9.06 2.70 -8.37
N MET A 105 -8.53 3.92 -8.40
CA MET A 105 -7.92 4.59 -7.24
C MET A 105 -8.43 6.02 -7.09
N LYS A 106 -8.48 6.49 -5.85
CA LYS A 106 -8.65 7.91 -5.49
C LYS A 106 -7.60 8.29 -4.46
N LEU A 107 -7.15 9.53 -4.52
CA LEU A 107 -6.22 10.09 -3.53
C LEU A 107 -7.00 10.59 -2.32
N PHE A 108 -6.48 10.32 -1.12
CA PHE A 108 -6.92 10.96 0.11
C PHE A 108 -5.70 11.58 0.78
N PRO A 109 -5.39 12.85 0.45
CA PRO A 109 -4.17 13.50 0.91
C PRO A 109 -4.21 13.77 2.42
N ALA A 110 -3.02 13.91 3.01
CA ALA A 110 -2.87 14.38 4.39
C ALA A 110 -3.48 15.79 4.58
N GLY A 111 -3.67 16.20 5.84
CA GLY A 111 -4.26 17.49 6.19
C GLY A 111 -5.79 17.52 6.28
N GLN A 112 -6.46 16.42 5.93
CA GLN A 112 -7.89 16.24 6.24
C GLN A 112 -8.08 15.98 7.74
N PRO A 113 -9.26 16.32 8.32
CA PRO A 113 -9.57 16.02 9.72
C PRO A 113 -9.34 14.55 10.05
N LEU A 114 -8.73 14.28 11.22
CA LEU A 114 -8.43 12.92 11.68
C LEU A 114 -9.68 12.01 11.65
N VAL A 115 -10.84 12.53 12.04
CA VAL A 115 -12.11 11.79 12.04
C VAL A 115 -12.51 11.32 10.64
N ASP A 116 -12.29 12.15 9.61
CA ASP A 116 -12.59 11.80 8.22
C ASP A 116 -11.62 10.74 7.72
N ALA A 117 -10.33 10.88 8.06
CA ALA A 117 -9.31 9.89 7.73
C ALA A 117 -9.59 8.53 8.38
N GLN A 118 -10.01 8.52 9.65
CA GLN A 118 -10.42 7.31 10.37
C GLN A 118 -11.64 6.65 9.71
N ALA A 119 -12.67 7.42 9.36
CA ALA A 119 -13.87 6.91 8.69
C ALA A 119 -13.57 6.33 7.31
N VAL A 120 -12.76 7.04 6.51
CA VAL A 120 -12.35 6.58 5.18
C VAL A 120 -11.51 5.30 5.26
N LEU A 121 -10.53 5.27 6.17
CA LEU A 121 -9.66 4.11 6.35
C LEU A 121 -10.46 2.88 6.80
N THR A 122 -11.25 3.01 7.86
CA THR A 122 -12.05 1.89 8.39
C THR A 122 -13.03 1.38 7.33
N GLY A 123 -13.67 2.28 6.57
CA GLY A 123 -14.55 1.90 5.46
C GLY A 123 -13.84 1.20 4.30
N GLN A 124 -12.58 1.53 3.99
CA GLN A 124 -11.77 0.75 3.02
C GLN A 124 -11.53 -0.67 3.52
N ILE A 125 -11.08 -0.80 4.78
CA ILE A 125 -10.82 -2.10 5.38
C ILE A 125 -12.11 -2.94 5.45
N ASP A 126 -13.24 -2.37 5.87
CA ASP A 126 -14.53 -3.07 5.94
C ASP A 126 -14.96 -3.65 4.59
N ARG A 127 -14.67 -2.94 3.48
CA ARG A 127 -14.86 -3.38 2.09
C ARG A 127 -13.80 -4.37 1.59
N LYS A 128 -12.89 -4.82 2.46
CA LYS A 128 -11.76 -5.72 2.16
C LYS A 128 -10.71 -5.10 1.24
N TYR A 129 -10.56 -3.78 1.25
CA TYR A 129 -9.53 -3.09 0.49
C TYR A 129 -8.38 -2.69 1.41
N ILE A 130 -7.18 -3.20 1.09
CA ILE A 130 -5.94 -2.73 1.74
C ILE A 130 -5.66 -1.29 1.31
N VAL A 131 -4.94 -0.54 2.14
CA VAL A 131 -4.70 0.89 1.90
C VAL A 131 -3.20 1.17 1.80
N PRO A 132 -2.68 1.50 0.60
CA PRO A 132 -1.36 2.09 0.46
C PRO A 132 -1.31 3.43 1.15
N PHE A 133 -0.31 3.60 2.01
CA PHE A 133 -0.10 4.79 2.82
C PHE A 133 1.29 5.34 2.58
N LEU A 134 1.38 6.64 2.33
CA LEU A 134 2.63 7.38 2.22
C LEU A 134 2.81 8.28 3.43
N LEU A 135 3.80 7.97 4.27
CA LEU A 135 4.20 8.81 5.39
C LEU A 135 5.42 9.67 4.99
N LEU A 136 5.24 10.99 4.93
CA LEU A 136 6.31 11.95 4.64
C LEU A 136 6.68 12.71 5.91
N ASN A 137 8.00 12.80 6.17
CA ASN A 137 8.58 13.68 7.18
C ASN A 137 7.85 13.72 8.56
N PRO A 138 7.65 12.58 9.23
CA PRO A 138 6.99 12.56 10.53
C PRO A 138 7.80 13.34 11.58
N VAL A 139 7.12 14.19 12.37
CA VAL A 139 7.74 15.03 13.42
C VAL A 139 8.35 14.20 14.56
N SER A 140 7.79 13.02 14.85
CA SER A 140 8.25 12.18 15.96
C SER A 140 9.36 11.22 15.56
N ARG A 141 10.42 11.17 16.38
CA ARG A 141 11.53 10.20 16.28
C ARG A 141 11.10 8.75 16.48
N GLU A 142 9.87 8.52 16.97
CA GLU A 142 9.25 7.19 17.10
C GLU A 142 9.00 6.55 15.72
N TRP A 143 8.79 7.37 14.69
CA TRP A 143 8.45 6.91 13.33
C TRP A 143 9.66 6.84 12.40
N ARG A 144 10.88 6.76 12.94
CA ARG A 144 12.12 6.86 12.15
C ARG A 144 12.21 5.82 11.03
N ASP A 145 11.70 4.62 11.28
CA ASP A 145 11.67 3.51 10.31
C ASP A 145 10.54 3.63 9.26
N TYR A 146 9.66 4.63 9.41
CA TYR A 146 8.58 4.97 8.48
C TYR A 146 8.76 6.34 7.82
N GLN A 147 9.90 7.01 8.04
CA GLN A 147 10.18 8.29 7.40
C GLN A 147 10.27 8.14 5.88
N TRP A 148 9.51 8.96 5.16
CA TRP A 148 9.52 8.98 3.69
C TRP A 148 9.23 7.62 3.08
N HIS A 149 8.20 6.95 3.61
CA HIS A 149 8.00 5.52 3.41
C HIS A 149 6.59 5.18 2.92
N TRP A 150 6.53 4.22 2.02
CA TRP A 150 5.29 3.59 1.58
C TRP A 150 5.12 2.24 2.28
N PHE A 151 3.94 2.03 2.84
CA PHE A 151 3.54 0.78 3.45
C PHE A 151 2.04 0.52 3.22
N LEU A 152 1.56 -0.66 3.61
CA LEU A 152 0.16 -1.02 3.49
C LEU A 152 -0.50 -1.07 4.86
N ILE A 153 -1.77 -0.65 4.93
CA ILE A 153 -2.63 -0.89 6.08
C ILE A 153 -3.63 -1.98 5.70
N ALA A 154 -3.69 -3.04 6.51
CA ALA A 154 -4.52 -4.22 6.26
C ALA A 154 -5.44 -4.57 7.44
N GLY A 155 -5.59 -3.67 8.41
CA GLY A 155 -6.47 -3.89 9.55
C GLY A 155 -6.58 -2.67 10.44
N TYR A 156 -7.62 -2.65 11.27
CA TYR A 156 -7.81 -1.64 12.31
C TYR A 156 -8.43 -2.27 13.57
N CYS A 157 -8.20 -1.66 14.73
CA CYS A 157 -8.94 -1.94 15.95
C CYS A 157 -9.09 -0.68 16.80
N TRP A 158 -10.25 -0.52 17.43
CA TRP A 158 -10.48 0.54 18.41
C TRP A 158 -10.12 0.05 19.80
N LYS A 159 -9.32 0.83 20.53
CA LYS A 159 -8.98 0.59 21.94
C LYS A 159 -9.13 1.90 22.69
N GLU A 160 -9.99 1.93 23.70
CA GLU A 160 -10.19 3.11 24.56
C GLU A 160 -10.45 4.41 23.77
N GLY A 161 -11.25 4.32 22.69
CA GLY A 161 -11.56 5.48 21.83
C GLY A 161 -10.45 5.90 20.86
N ARG A 162 -9.31 5.21 20.84
CA ARG A 162 -8.20 5.45 19.90
C ARG A 162 -8.16 4.38 18.81
N LEU A 163 -7.95 4.81 17.57
CA LEU A 163 -7.80 3.90 16.43
C LEU A 163 -6.35 3.40 16.33
N PHE A 164 -6.19 2.07 16.29
CA PHE A 164 -4.95 1.41 15.92
C PHE A 164 -5.09 0.74 14.57
N VAL A 165 -4.02 0.69 13.81
CA VAL A 165 -3.97 0.12 12.46
C VAL A 165 -2.86 -0.91 12.34
N LYS A 166 -3.11 -1.96 11.56
CA LYS A 166 -2.11 -2.97 11.25
C LYS A 166 -1.36 -2.56 9.98
N THR A 167 -0.14 -2.09 10.15
CA THR A 167 0.76 -1.78 9.03
C THR A 167 1.48 -3.04 8.57
N ILE A 168 1.81 -3.10 7.28
CA ILE A 168 2.61 -4.16 6.66
C ILE A 168 3.72 -3.50 5.85
N THR A 169 4.96 -3.82 6.20
CA THR A 169 6.17 -3.37 5.49
C THR A 169 7.35 -4.29 5.84
N TYR A 170 8.35 -4.36 4.96
CA TYR A 170 9.59 -5.12 5.15
C TYR A 170 9.37 -6.60 5.54
N GLY A 171 8.30 -7.22 5.04
CA GLY A 171 7.99 -8.61 5.37
C GLY A 171 7.42 -8.82 6.78
N ASN A 172 7.02 -7.76 7.48
CA ASN A 172 6.53 -7.79 8.86
C ASN A 172 5.26 -6.93 9.02
N SER A 173 4.56 -7.10 10.14
CA SER A 173 3.38 -6.30 10.48
C SER A 173 3.43 -5.78 11.91
N THR A 174 2.96 -4.55 12.11
CA THR A 174 2.93 -3.90 13.42
C THR A 174 1.58 -3.20 13.63
N TRP A 175 1.08 -3.24 14.86
CA TRP A 175 -0.09 -2.44 15.25
C TRP A 175 0.37 -1.09 15.76
N LEU A 176 -0.04 -0.02 15.11
CA LEU A 176 0.37 1.35 15.41
C LEU A 176 -0.85 2.24 15.62
N PRO A 177 -0.77 3.23 16.53
CA PRO A 177 -1.83 4.21 16.65
C PRO A 177 -1.92 5.10 15.40
N PHE A 178 -3.13 5.25 14.85
CA PHE A 178 -3.34 5.91 13.54
C PHE A 178 -3.14 7.42 13.60
N ASP A 179 -3.55 8.07 14.69
CA ASP A 179 -3.32 9.50 14.94
C ASP A 179 -1.83 9.86 14.85
N GLY A 180 -0.96 9.01 15.40
CA GLY A 180 0.49 9.18 15.32
C GLY A 180 1.05 9.12 13.88
N LEU A 181 0.39 8.39 12.99
CA LEU A 181 0.73 8.35 11.56
C LEU A 181 0.11 9.53 10.81
N TRP A 182 -1.13 9.90 11.12
CA TRP A 182 -1.90 10.89 10.39
C TRP A 182 -1.51 12.33 10.73
N ASP A 183 -1.50 12.66 12.02
CA ASP A 183 -1.31 14.04 12.50
C ASP A 183 0.14 14.51 12.40
N THR A 184 1.09 13.58 12.22
CA THR A 184 2.51 13.92 12.03
C THR A 184 2.86 14.30 10.59
N MET A 185 1.91 14.16 9.66
CA MET A 185 2.08 14.58 8.27
C MET A 185 1.63 16.03 8.10
N HIS A 186 2.58 16.90 7.80
CA HIS A 186 2.32 18.30 7.43
C HIS A 186 2.45 18.57 5.93
N ASP A 187 2.82 17.55 5.15
CA ASP A 187 2.97 17.61 3.70
C ASP A 187 1.76 16.96 3.03
N ASP A 188 1.03 17.73 2.21
CA ASP A 188 -0.15 17.28 1.46
C ASP A 188 0.20 16.28 0.34
N ASN A 189 1.49 16.06 0.06
CA ASN A 189 1.96 15.02 -0.84
C ASN A 189 1.81 13.60 -0.25
N GLY A 190 1.67 13.46 1.08
CA GLY A 190 1.44 12.19 1.78
C GLY A 190 -0.04 11.84 1.93
N GLY A 191 -0.34 10.71 2.56
CA GLY A 191 -1.71 10.27 2.84
C GLY A 191 -2.01 8.86 2.34
N MET A 192 -3.25 8.63 1.90
CA MET A 192 -3.78 7.31 1.54
C MET A 192 -4.15 7.22 0.05
N ILE A 193 -3.93 6.03 -0.52
CA ILE A 193 -4.56 5.61 -1.78
C ILE A 193 -5.81 4.80 -1.43
N LEU A 194 -6.95 5.20 -1.96
CA LEU A 194 -8.22 4.50 -1.77
C LEU A 194 -8.54 3.70 -3.02
N TYR A 195 -8.55 2.38 -2.90
CA TYR A 195 -9.01 1.51 -3.98
C TYR A 195 -10.54 1.46 -4.04
N TYR A 196 -11.06 1.20 -5.22
CA TYR A 196 -12.46 0.86 -5.43
C TYR A 196 -12.61 -0.04 -6.65
N PHE A 197 -13.60 -0.94 -6.63
CA PHE A 197 -14.05 -1.58 -7.85
C PHE A 197 -15.13 -0.71 -8.50
N ARG A 198 -15.04 -0.50 -9.81
CA ARG A 198 -16.01 0.34 -10.55
C ARG A 198 -17.44 -0.20 -10.50
N GLU A 199 -17.61 -1.49 -10.22
CA GLU A 199 -18.90 -2.13 -10.02
C GLU A 199 -19.56 -1.67 -8.71
N ASP A 200 -18.78 -1.41 -7.66
CA ASP A 200 -19.28 -0.84 -6.40
C ASP A 200 -19.83 0.57 -6.62
N CYS A 201 -19.25 1.32 -7.55
CA CYS A 201 -19.70 2.66 -7.91
C CYS A 201 -20.96 2.69 -8.78
N LYS A 202 -21.38 1.54 -9.35
CA LYS A 202 -22.62 1.41 -10.15
C LYS A 202 -23.83 1.02 -9.30
N SER A 203 -23.63 0.78 -8.01
CA SER A 203 -24.65 0.32 -7.07
C SER A 203 -25.19 1.45 -6.18
N ILE A 204 -24.99 2.71 -6.60
CA ILE A 204 -25.50 3.93 -5.97
C ILE A 204 -26.52 4.57 -6.91
#